data_AF-A0A067RP07-F1
#
_entry.id   AF-A0A067RP07-F1
#
_cell.length_a   1.000
_cell.length_b   1.000
_cell.length_c   1.000
_cell.angle_alpha   90.00
_cell.angle_beta   90.00
_cell.angle_gamma   90.00
#
_symmetry.space_group_name_H-M   'P 1'
#
loop_
_entity.id
_entity.type
_entity.pdbx_description
1 polymer ?
#
loop_
_entity_poly.entity_id
_entity_poly.type
_entity_poly.pdbx_seq_one_letter_code
_entity_poly.pdbx_strand_id
1 'polypeptide(L)'
;KCLFHVTACCQKVQAGRYRKSPKGDKPLTYEMANPPFYIAHRKSWNSWNTSNLEGGLRPAETALEDLFIRRFMTGTWHNLFESEVIIKRQHNIIRIAGIIRQAISSRKMYFLIGYCEEMLSFWLQCPVKLELQTVAEKKDVVFKYI
;
A
#
# COMPACT_ATOMS: atom_id res chain seq x y z
N LYS A 1 -42.00 23.47 24.45
CA LYS A 1 -42.24 22.53 23.32
C LYS A 1 -40.89 21.91 22.96
N CYS A 2 -40.66 20.64 23.32
CA CYS A 2 -39.44 19.92 23.01
C CYS A 2 -39.50 19.50 21.54
N LEU A 3 -38.64 20.08 20.70
CA LEU A 3 -38.52 19.73 19.29
C LEU A 3 -37.68 18.44 19.18
N PHE A 4 -38.36 17.31 19.01
CA PHE A 4 -37.68 16.05 18.66
C PHE A 4 -37.08 16.21 17.25
N HIS A 5 -35.75 16.11 17.16
CA HIS A 5 -35.02 16.15 15.90
C HIS A 5 -35.08 14.75 15.25
N VAL A 6 -35.97 14.54 14.28
CA VAL A 6 -36.25 13.23 13.65
C VAL A 6 -35.47 13.01 12.34
N THR A 7 -34.28 13.58 12.18
CA THR A 7 -33.46 13.26 10.99
C THR A 7 -32.90 11.85 11.11
N ALA A 8 -33.08 11.02 10.08
CA ALA A 8 -32.43 9.72 9.99
C ALA A 8 -30.92 9.86 10.23
N CYS A 9 -30.35 9.00 11.08
CA CYS A 9 -28.90 8.90 11.26
C CYS A 9 -28.27 8.63 9.89
N CYS A 10 -27.71 9.66 9.27
CA CYS A 10 -26.94 9.51 8.04
C CYS A 10 -25.67 8.74 8.38
N GLN A 11 -25.72 7.41 8.31
CA GLN A 11 -24.57 6.52 8.49
C GLN A 11 -23.58 6.77 7.33
N LYS A 12 -22.77 7.80 7.45
CA LYS A 12 -21.74 8.13 6.46
C LYS A 12 -20.63 7.09 6.58
N VAL A 13 -20.57 6.15 5.63
CA VAL A 13 -19.48 5.16 5.55
C VAL A 13 -18.15 5.89 5.31
N GLN A 14 -17.20 5.75 6.23
CA GLN A 14 -15.89 6.42 6.19
C GLN A 14 -14.73 5.49 5.78
N ALA A 15 -14.90 4.17 5.94
CA ALA A 15 -13.84 3.20 5.69
C ALA A 15 -13.31 3.26 4.24
N GLY A 16 -12.00 3.47 4.08
CA GLY A 16 -11.31 3.50 2.79
C GLY A 16 -11.80 4.60 1.84
N ARG A 17 -12.37 5.70 2.35
CA ARG A 17 -12.86 6.81 1.54
C ARG A 17 -12.18 8.11 1.93
N TYR A 18 -11.68 8.84 0.94
CA TYR A 18 -11.16 10.19 1.13
C TYR A 18 -12.29 11.21 1.00
N ARG A 19 -12.42 12.10 2.00
CA ARG A 19 -13.39 13.20 1.97
C ARG A 19 -13.01 14.22 0.90
N LYS A 20 -14.02 14.75 0.21
CA LYS A 20 -13.85 15.82 -0.78
C LYS A 20 -13.22 17.05 -0.15
N SER A 21 -12.19 17.60 -0.77
CA SER A 21 -11.57 18.82 -0.26
C SER A 21 -12.47 20.02 -0.61
N PRO A 22 -12.55 21.05 0.25
CA PRO A 22 -13.37 22.22 -0.05
C PRO A 22 -12.97 22.94 -1.34
N LYS A 23 -11.67 22.89 -1.68
CA LYS A 23 -11.10 23.57 -2.85
C LYS A 23 -10.97 22.67 -4.09
N GLY A 24 -11.06 21.34 -3.93
CA GLY A 24 -10.81 20.40 -5.02
C GLY A 24 -9.34 20.13 -5.30
N ASP A 25 -8.42 20.55 -4.43
CA ASP A 25 -6.97 20.56 -4.71
C ASP A 25 -6.25 19.29 -4.23
N LYS A 26 -6.94 18.34 -3.59
CA LYS A 26 -6.29 17.17 -2.97
C LYS A 26 -5.98 16.10 -4.03
N PRO A 27 -4.70 15.81 -4.34
CA PRO A 27 -4.34 14.77 -5.28
C PRO A 27 -4.54 13.39 -4.66
N LEU A 28 -5.13 12.47 -5.42
CA LEU A 28 -5.23 11.06 -5.05
C LEU A 28 -4.61 10.16 -6.12
N THR A 29 -3.94 9.10 -5.67
CA THR A 29 -3.49 8.01 -6.54
C THR A 29 -4.67 7.10 -6.91
N TYR A 30 -4.47 6.24 -7.92
CA TYR A 30 -5.48 5.30 -8.37
C TYR A 30 -6.05 4.43 -7.23
N GLU A 31 -5.18 3.88 -6.37
CA GLU A 31 -5.57 3.04 -5.24
C GLU A 31 -6.40 3.79 -4.20
N MET A 32 -6.05 5.05 -3.92
CA MET A 32 -6.76 5.93 -2.98
C MET A 32 -8.11 6.41 -3.54
N ALA A 33 -8.19 6.60 -4.85
CA ALA A 33 -9.37 7.11 -5.54
C ALA A 33 -10.55 6.13 -5.55
N ASN A 34 -10.28 4.84 -5.41
CA ASN A 34 -11.26 3.76 -5.50
C ASN A 34 -11.69 3.28 -4.10
N PRO A 35 -12.98 3.40 -3.72
CA PRO A 35 -13.47 2.91 -2.43
C PRO A 35 -13.44 1.37 -2.30
N PRO A 36 -13.57 0.82 -1.07
CA PRO A 36 -13.35 -0.61 -0.81
C PRO A 36 -14.27 -1.58 -1.56
N PHE A 37 -15.51 -1.18 -1.84
CA PHE A 37 -16.45 -2.04 -2.57
C PHE A 37 -16.12 -2.21 -4.06
N TYR A 38 -15.10 -1.50 -4.58
CA TYR A 38 -14.56 -1.73 -5.92
C TYR A 38 -13.30 -2.62 -5.92
N ILE A 39 -12.94 -3.22 -4.78
CA ILE A 39 -11.96 -4.30 -4.75
C ILE A 39 -12.50 -5.46 -5.61
N ALA A 40 -11.63 -6.04 -6.44
CA ALA A 40 -11.93 -7.02 -7.49
C ALA A 40 -12.72 -6.50 -8.71
N HIS A 41 -13.12 -5.23 -8.75
CA HIS A 41 -13.79 -4.62 -9.92
C HIS A 41 -12.93 -3.57 -10.63
N ARG A 42 -12.37 -2.63 -9.86
CA ARG A 42 -11.50 -1.57 -10.37
C ARG A 42 -10.10 -1.67 -9.78
N LYS A 43 -10.01 -1.95 -8.47
CA LYS A 43 -8.74 -2.17 -7.79
C LYS A 43 -8.57 -3.64 -7.42
N SER A 44 -7.33 -4.09 -7.38
CA SER A 44 -6.97 -5.45 -6.96
C SER A 44 -6.49 -5.46 -5.51
N TRP A 45 -5.89 -6.57 -5.09
CA TRP A 45 -5.27 -6.70 -3.76
C TRP A 45 -3.81 -6.24 -3.77
N ASN A 46 -3.39 -5.64 -2.66
CA ASN A 46 -2.01 -5.20 -2.45
C ASN A 46 -1.09 -6.30 -1.94
N SER A 47 -1.66 -7.44 -1.53
CA SER A 47 -0.90 -8.64 -1.14
C SER A 47 -1.48 -9.82 -1.88
N TRP A 48 -0.61 -10.57 -2.55
CA TRP A 48 -0.94 -11.79 -3.28
C TRP A 48 -0.23 -12.97 -2.62
N ASN A 49 -1.01 -13.91 -2.10
CA ASN A 49 -0.55 -15.13 -1.46
C ASN A 49 -1.63 -16.22 -1.59
N THR A 50 -1.30 -17.44 -1.15
CA THR A 50 -2.22 -18.59 -1.15
C THR A 50 -2.85 -18.86 0.23
N SER A 51 -2.48 -18.10 1.27
CA SER A 51 -2.84 -18.38 2.67
C SER A 51 -4.32 -18.21 2.96
N ASN A 52 -5.01 -17.34 2.21
CA ASN A 52 -6.46 -17.07 2.38
C ASN A 52 -7.34 -17.92 1.45
N LEU A 53 -6.76 -18.84 0.68
CA LEU A 53 -7.54 -19.81 -0.09
C LEU A 53 -8.19 -20.83 0.85
N GLU A 54 -9.21 -21.52 0.37
CA GLU A 54 -9.79 -22.65 1.10
C GLU A 54 -8.72 -23.72 1.34
N GLY A 55 -8.49 -24.09 2.61
CA GLY A 55 -7.40 -24.99 3.01
C GLY A 55 -6.00 -24.34 3.02
N GLY A 56 -5.91 -23.02 2.87
CA GLY A 56 -4.66 -22.26 2.97
C GLY A 56 -4.03 -22.35 4.36
N LEU A 57 -2.70 -22.33 4.40
CA LEU A 57 -1.92 -22.45 5.63
C LEU A 57 -1.51 -21.06 6.15
N ARG A 58 -1.43 -20.93 7.48
CA ARG A 58 -0.81 -19.79 8.18
C ARG A 58 -1.34 -18.38 7.79
N PRO A 59 -2.67 -18.15 7.65
CA PRO A 59 -3.20 -16.84 7.25
C PRO A 59 -2.83 -15.71 8.22
N ALA A 60 -2.85 -15.98 9.53
CA ALA A 60 -2.51 -15.00 10.56
C ALA A 60 -1.05 -14.56 10.50
N GLU A 61 -0.12 -15.50 10.33
CA GLU A 61 1.32 -15.23 10.27
C GLU A 61 1.67 -14.44 9.01
N THR A 62 1.11 -14.84 7.85
CA THR A 62 1.29 -14.12 6.59
C THR A 62 0.79 -12.66 6.70
N ALA A 63 -0.32 -12.43 7.39
CA ALA A 63 -0.84 -11.08 7.62
C ALA A 63 0.07 -10.24 8.53
N LEU A 64 0.66 -10.84 9.56
CA LEU A 64 1.61 -10.17 10.46
C LEU A 64 2.90 -9.80 9.72
N GLU A 65 3.45 -10.73 8.93
CA GLU A 65 4.60 -10.49 8.05
C GLU A 65 4.32 -9.35 7.07
N ASP A 66 3.14 -9.33 6.44
CA ASP A 66 2.75 -8.25 5.52
C ASP A 66 2.69 -6.90 6.19
N LEU A 67 2.13 -6.84 7.39
CA LEU A 67 2.04 -5.60 8.15
C LEU A 67 3.45 -5.13 8.57
N PHE A 68 4.31 -6.05 8.99
CA PHE A 68 5.71 -5.75 9.30
C PHE A 68 6.45 -5.21 8.09
N ILE A 69 6.41 -5.90 6.94
CA ILE A 69 7.06 -5.46 5.70
C ILE A 69 6.59 -4.06 5.32
N ARG A 70 5.28 -3.78 5.37
CA ARG A 70 4.75 -2.44 5.05
C ARG A 70 5.32 -1.37 5.97
N ARG A 71 5.33 -1.60 7.28
CA ARG A 71 5.88 -0.65 8.26
C ARG A 71 7.38 -0.43 8.06
N PHE A 72 8.12 -1.53 7.89
CA PHE A 72 9.55 -1.49 7.62
C PHE A 72 9.88 -0.69 6.35
N MET A 73 9.18 -0.97 5.25
CA MET A 73 9.38 -0.24 3.98
C MET A 73 9.03 1.25 4.13
N THR A 74 7.92 1.60 4.79
CA THR A 74 7.57 3.01 5.02
C THR A 74 8.56 3.75 5.91
N GLY A 75 9.19 3.06 6.86
CA GLY A 75 10.20 3.64 7.76
C GLY A 75 11.56 3.81 7.10
N THR A 76 12.03 2.80 6.37
CA THR A 76 13.32 2.82 5.67
C THR A 76 13.32 3.74 4.46
N TRP A 77 12.25 3.69 3.66
CA TRP A 77 12.06 4.52 2.47
C TRP A 77 11.20 5.75 2.79
N HIS A 78 11.68 6.57 3.73
CA HIS A 78 10.96 7.69 4.29
C HIS A 78 10.53 8.72 3.23
N ASN A 79 9.22 8.88 3.02
CA ASN A 79 8.61 9.77 2.03
C ASN A 79 9.09 9.56 0.58
N LEU A 80 9.59 8.38 0.24
CA LEU A 80 10.03 8.04 -1.11
C LEU A 80 8.99 7.24 -1.90
N PHE A 81 8.16 6.44 -1.21
CA PHE A 81 7.05 5.73 -1.83
C PHE A 81 5.89 6.66 -2.16
N GLU A 82 5.50 6.67 -3.44
CA GLU A 82 4.33 7.43 -3.91
C GLU A 82 3.10 6.52 -4.08
N SER A 83 3.31 5.21 -4.25
CA SER A 83 2.24 4.20 -4.24
C SER A 83 2.21 3.41 -2.93
N GLU A 84 1.10 2.70 -2.71
CA GLU A 84 1.08 1.65 -1.70
C GLU A 84 2.06 0.52 -2.07
N VAL A 85 2.62 -0.14 -1.06
CA VAL A 85 3.56 -1.26 -1.25
C VAL A 85 2.78 -2.50 -1.69
N ILE A 86 3.21 -3.14 -2.78
CA ILE A 86 2.61 -4.36 -3.30
C ILE A 86 3.50 -5.53 -2.89
N ILE A 87 2.91 -6.56 -2.28
CA ILE A 87 3.63 -7.76 -1.84
C ILE A 87 3.12 -8.93 -2.66
N LYS A 88 4.03 -9.68 -3.28
CA LYS A 88 3.72 -10.89 -4.04
C LYS A 88 4.52 -12.04 -3.45
N ARG A 89 3.84 -13.08 -2.97
CA ARG A 89 4.48 -14.33 -2.55
C ARG A 89 4.36 -15.36 -3.66
N GLN A 90 5.51 -15.80 -4.15
CA GLN A 90 5.61 -16.86 -5.15
C GLN A 90 6.44 -17.97 -4.52
N HIS A 91 5.76 -19.01 -4.04
CA HIS A 91 6.40 -20.06 -3.26
C HIS A 91 7.18 -19.45 -2.08
N ASN A 92 8.45 -19.80 -1.90
CA ASN A 92 9.32 -19.27 -0.85
C ASN A 92 9.91 -17.88 -1.16
N ILE A 93 9.62 -17.28 -2.32
CA ILE A 93 10.16 -15.96 -2.70
C ILE A 93 9.12 -14.88 -2.41
N ILE A 94 9.55 -13.84 -1.69
CA ILE A 94 8.75 -12.63 -1.48
C ILE A 94 9.25 -11.52 -2.40
N ARG A 95 8.41 -11.09 -3.33
CA ARG A 95 8.67 -9.94 -4.19
C ARG A 95 7.92 -8.73 -3.65
N ILE A 96 8.66 -7.70 -3.28
CA ILE A 96 8.11 -6.43 -2.79
C ILE A 96 8.22 -5.44 -3.94
N ALA A 97 7.09 -4.95 -4.42
CA ALA A 97 7.02 -4.01 -5.53
C ALA A 97 6.43 -2.67 -5.10
N GLY A 98 6.84 -1.60 -5.77
CA GLY A 98 6.19 -0.31 -5.61
C GLY A 98 6.85 0.81 -6.41
N ILE A 99 6.18 1.98 -6.39
CA ILE A 99 6.57 3.16 -7.15
C ILE A 99 7.23 4.17 -6.22
N ILE A 100 8.41 4.62 -6.61
CA ILE A 100 9.29 5.49 -5.84
C ILE A 100 9.61 6.77 -6.60
N ARG A 101 9.66 7.89 -5.88
CA ARG A 101 10.14 9.16 -6.43
C ARG A 101 11.68 9.23 -6.47
N GLN A 102 12.23 9.76 -7.55
CA GLN A 102 13.67 10.02 -7.71
C GLN A 102 14.15 11.22 -6.88
N ALA A 103 14.01 11.17 -5.55
CA ALA A 103 14.46 12.24 -4.65
C ALA A 103 15.89 12.05 -4.11
N ILE A 104 16.45 10.84 -4.22
CA ILE A 104 17.79 10.49 -3.74
C ILE A 104 18.70 10.06 -4.89
N SER A 105 20.01 10.18 -4.69
CA SER A 105 21.00 9.65 -5.63
C SER A 105 20.84 8.14 -5.81
N SER A 106 21.03 7.67 -7.05
CA SER A 106 20.94 6.24 -7.41
C SER A 106 21.81 5.36 -6.53
N ARG A 107 23.00 5.82 -6.10
CA ARG A 107 23.88 5.05 -5.20
C ARG A 107 23.22 4.73 -3.86
N LYS A 108 22.56 5.72 -3.24
CA LYS A 108 21.81 5.52 -1.99
C LYS A 108 20.62 4.60 -2.20
N MET A 109 19.99 4.69 -3.37
CA MET A 109 18.86 3.83 -3.73
C MET A 109 19.28 2.37 -3.83
N TYR A 110 20.36 2.07 -4.56
CA TYR A 110 20.90 0.71 -4.64
C TYR A 110 21.40 0.18 -3.29
N PHE A 111 21.98 1.04 -2.45
CA PHE A 111 22.33 0.68 -1.08
C PHE A 111 21.10 0.27 -0.26
N LEU A 112 20.03 1.06 -0.30
CA LEU A 112 18.79 0.75 0.42
C LEU A 112 18.11 -0.51 -0.11
N ILE A 113 18.19 -0.78 -1.42
CA ILE A 113 17.69 -2.02 -2.02
C ILE A 113 18.42 -3.22 -1.40
N GLY A 114 19.76 -3.25 -1.47
CA GLY A 114 20.54 -4.34 -0.91
C GLY A 114 20.36 -4.50 0.61
N TYR A 115 20.32 -3.38 1.34
CA TYR A 115 20.05 -3.39 2.78
C TYR A 115 18.70 -4.04 3.12
N CYS A 116 17.64 -3.66 2.41
CA CYS A 116 16.31 -4.20 2.65
C CYS A 116 16.20 -5.68 2.25
N GLU A 117 16.78 -6.07 1.11
CA GLU A 117 16.76 -7.47 0.65
C GLU A 117 17.47 -8.38 1.65
N GLU A 118 18.68 -8.04 2.07
CA GLU A 118 19.44 -8.85 3.03
C GLU A 118 18.76 -8.88 4.40
N MET A 119 18.37 -7.72 4.95
CA MET A 119 17.80 -7.66 6.30
C MET A 119 16.45 -8.40 6.38
N LEU A 120 15.58 -8.26 5.37
CA LEU A 120 14.32 -8.99 5.33
C LEU A 120 14.52 -10.48 5.06
N SER A 121 15.52 -10.84 4.25
CA SER A 121 15.87 -12.23 4.00
C SER A 121 16.30 -12.95 5.28
N PHE A 122 17.17 -12.32 6.09
CA PHE A 122 17.57 -12.87 7.39
C PHE A 122 16.42 -12.93 8.40
N TRP A 123 15.52 -11.95 8.41
CA TRP A 123 14.41 -11.93 9.37
C TRP A 123 13.32 -12.96 9.03
N LEU A 124 12.92 -13.04 7.76
CA LEU A 124 11.85 -13.93 7.29
C LEU A 124 12.35 -15.35 6.95
N GLN A 125 13.67 -15.56 6.93
CA GLN A 125 14.30 -16.83 6.54
C GLN A 125 13.91 -17.26 5.12
N CYS A 126 13.68 -16.30 4.23
CA CYS A 126 13.24 -16.53 2.87
C CYS A 126 13.86 -15.51 1.91
N PRO A 127 14.15 -15.86 0.64
CA PRO A 127 14.67 -14.91 -0.32
C PRO A 127 13.66 -13.79 -0.63
N VAL A 128 14.08 -12.55 -0.40
CA VAL A 128 13.31 -11.33 -0.69
C VAL A 128 13.91 -10.60 -1.88
N LYS A 129 13.06 -10.12 -2.80
CA LYS A 129 13.46 -9.31 -3.94
C LYS A 129 12.65 -8.02 -4.01
N LEU A 130 13.33 -6.89 -4.23
CA LEU A 130 12.72 -5.58 -4.39
C LEU A 130 12.58 -5.20 -5.88
N GLU A 131 11.35 -4.97 -6.31
CA GLU A 131 10.98 -4.54 -7.66
C GLU A 131 10.49 -3.09 -7.63
N LEU A 132 11.43 -2.15 -7.73
CA LEU A 132 11.14 -0.73 -7.58
C LEU A 132 11.08 -0.06 -8.96
N GLN A 133 9.98 0.64 -9.21
CA GLN A 133 9.83 1.50 -10.38
C GLN A 133 9.99 2.96 -9.96
N THR A 134 10.80 3.72 -10.70
CA THR A 134 11.03 5.13 -10.37
C THR A 134 10.19 6.08 -11.20
N VAL A 135 9.82 7.21 -10.59
CA VAL A 135 9.05 8.29 -11.19
C VAL A 135 9.73 9.62 -10.86
N ALA A 136 9.70 10.57 -11.80
CA ALA A 136 10.34 11.88 -11.65
C ALA A 136 9.58 12.78 -10.67
N GLU A 137 8.28 12.96 -10.90
CA GLU A 137 7.43 13.81 -10.06
C GLU A 137 6.28 13.05 -9.39
N LYS A 138 5.88 13.51 -8.21
CA LYS A 138 4.69 12.99 -7.51
C LYS A 138 3.41 13.12 -8.35
N LYS A 139 3.36 14.12 -9.24
CA LYS A 139 2.23 14.39 -10.13
C LYS A 139 1.95 13.24 -11.10
N ASP A 140 2.97 12.50 -11.50
CA ASP A 140 2.84 11.44 -12.50
C ASP A 140 2.03 10.24 -11.97
N VAL A 141 1.91 10.10 -10.65
CA VAL A 141 1.12 9.04 -9.98
C VAL A 141 -0.30 9.52 -9.61
N VAL A 142 -0.61 10.81 -9.85
CA VAL A 142 -1.91 11.38 -9.51
C VAL A 142 -2.95 10.94 -10.54
N PHE A 143 -4.02 10.32 -10.07
CA PHE A 143 -5.12 9.87 -10.91
C PHE A 143 -6.25 10.91 -11.00
N LYS A 144 -6.63 11.49 -9.86
CA LYS A 144 -7.67 12.53 -9.80
C LYS A 144 -7.49 13.46 -8.63
N TYR A 145 -8.08 14.64 -8.74
CA TYR A 145 -8.19 15.62 -7.66
C TYR A 145 -9.59 15.56 -7.05
N ILE A 146 -9.69 15.62 -5.72
CA ILE A 146 -10.96 15.62 -4.97
C ILE A 146 -11.03 16.83 -4.04
#